data_AF-A0A769Y424-F1
#
_entry.id   AF-A0A769Y424-F1
#
_cell.length_a   1.000
_cell.length_b   1.000
_cell.length_c   1.000
_cell.angle_alpha   90.00
_cell.angle_beta   90.00
_cell.angle_gamma   90.00
#
_symmetry.space_group_name_H-M   'P 1'
#
loop_
_entity.id
_entity.type
_entity.pdbx_description
1 polymer ?
#
loop_
_entity_poly.entity_id
_entity_poly.type
_entity_poly.pdbx_seq_one_letter_code
_entity_poly.pdbx_strand_id
1 'polypeptide(L)'
;MTLNTSQVSYYMTQRKKGITQHISAMKAGISVRSGRRIEKGEWAKNSVRHWRTRKDPLEAVWDSMLVPLLKERPALTPTTLLEMLQDKYPGQYPNSLRRT
;
A
#
# COMPACT_ATOMS: atom_id res chain seq x y z
N MET A 1 -10.39 9.57 -4.45
CA MET A 1 -9.19 10.07 -3.75
C MET A 1 -9.47 9.89 -2.27
N THR A 2 -8.67 9.07 -1.60
CA THR A 2 -8.98 8.64 -0.25
C THR A 2 -8.12 9.40 0.73
N LEU A 3 -8.76 10.06 1.70
CA LEU A 3 -8.09 10.88 2.70
C LEU A 3 -8.03 10.14 4.03
N ASN A 4 -6.95 10.37 4.77
CA ASN A 4 -6.83 9.86 6.13
C ASN A 4 -7.80 10.63 7.04
N THR A 5 -8.63 9.89 7.80
CA THR A 5 -9.60 10.44 8.75
C THR A 5 -8.96 11.43 9.74
N SER A 6 -7.74 11.16 10.21
CA SER A 6 -7.04 12.03 11.17
C SER A 6 -6.66 13.38 10.55
N GLN A 7 -6.19 13.37 9.30
CA GLN A 7 -5.86 14.60 8.55
C GLN A 7 -7.11 15.45 8.32
N VAL A 8 -8.24 14.80 7.98
CA VAL A 8 -9.51 15.49 7.75
C VAL A 8 -10.04 16.10 9.05
N SER A 9 -10.01 15.36 10.15
CA SER A 9 -10.42 15.87 11.48
C SER A 9 -9.59 17.08 11.89
N TYR A 10 -8.27 17.01 11.71
CA TYR A 10 -7.38 18.11 12.02
C TYR A 10 -7.64 19.33 11.11
N TYR A 11 -7.80 19.13 9.80
CA TYR A 11 -8.19 20.18 8.85
C TYR A 11 -9.48 20.89 9.30
N MET A 12 -10.53 20.11 9.60
CA MET A 12 -11.83 20.65 10.03
C MET A 12 -11.73 21.43 11.35
N THR A 13 -10.88 20.98 12.27
CA THR A 13 -10.61 21.70 13.52
C THR A 13 -9.96 23.06 13.27
N GLN A 14 -9.00 23.15 12.34
CA GLN A 14 -8.41 24.45 11.97
C GLN A 14 -9.42 25.37 11.27
N ARG A 15 -10.29 24.81 10.41
CA ARG A 15 -11.36 25.58 9.76
C ARG A 15 -12.38 26.13 10.76
N LYS A 16 -12.74 25.36 11.79
CA LYS A 16 -13.60 25.84 12.90
C LYS A 16 -12.95 26.97 13.71
N LYS A 17 -11.62 27.04 13.76
CA LYS A 17 -10.88 28.15 14.39
C LYS A 17 -10.79 29.42 13.52
N GLY A 18 -11.45 29.45 12.35
CA GLY A 18 -11.43 30.59 11.43
C GLY A 18 -10.18 30.70 10.57
N ILE A 19 -9.28 29.71 10.60
CA ILE A 19 -8.04 29.73 9.80
C ILE A 19 -8.38 29.52 8.33
N THR A 20 -7.68 30.21 7.44
CA THR A 20 -7.87 30.09 5.99
C THR A 20 -7.68 28.65 5.50
N GLN A 21 -8.34 28.31 4.39
CA GLN A 21 -8.25 26.98 3.79
C GLN A 21 -6.81 26.61 3.44
N HIS A 22 -6.02 27.55 2.90
CA HIS A 22 -4.63 27.32 2.52
C HIS A 22 -3.78 26.90 3.72
N ILE A 23 -3.83 27.67 4.81
CA ILE A 23 -3.06 27.38 6.03
C ILE A 23 -3.57 26.10 6.71
N SER A 24 -4.88 25.88 6.72
CA SER A 24 -5.47 24.66 7.28
C SER A 24 -5.04 23.40 6.52
N ALA A 25 -5.01 23.47 5.18
CA ALA A 25 -4.56 22.37 4.33
C ALA A 25 -3.07 22.07 4.53
N MET A 26 -2.24 23.12 4.56
CA MET A 26 -0.81 23.01 4.85
C MET A 26 -0.56 22.36 6.22
N LYS A 27 -1.20 22.86 7.28
CA LYS A 27 -1.06 22.31 8.64
C LYS A 27 -1.53 20.86 8.74
N ALA A 28 -2.56 20.48 7.97
CA ALA A 28 -3.07 19.11 7.93
C ALA A 28 -2.26 18.16 7.02
N GLY A 29 -1.25 18.67 6.31
CA GLY A 29 -0.46 17.88 5.36
C GLY A 29 -1.26 17.40 4.15
N ILE A 30 -2.25 18.18 3.71
CA ILE A 30 -3.08 17.86 2.54
C ILE A 30 -3.04 18.97 1.50
N SER A 31 -3.35 18.64 0.25
CA SER A 31 -3.47 19.65 -0.81
C SER A 31 -4.66 20.60 -0.56
N VAL A 32 -4.55 21.85 -1.01
CA VAL A 32 -5.66 22.82 -0.99
C VAL A 32 -6.88 22.29 -1.78
N ARG A 33 -6.65 21.51 -2.85
CA ARG A 33 -7.72 20.84 -3.59
C ARG A 33 -8.44 19.80 -2.75
N SER A 34 -7.72 19.07 -1.90
CA SER A 34 -8.31 18.14 -0.91
C SER A 34 -9.14 18.90 0.12
N GLY A 35 -8.64 20.04 0.63
CA GLY A 35 -9.39 20.94 1.51
C GLY A 35 -10.72 21.39 0.90
N ARG A 36 -10.72 21.82 -0.37
CA ARG A 36 -11.96 22.19 -1.09
C ARG A 36 -12.94 21.04 -1.20
N ARG A 37 -12.47 19.83 -1.48
CA ARG A 37 -13.34 18.63 -1.54
C ARG A 37 -13.92 18.26 -0.18
N ILE A 38 -13.14 18.39 0.89
CA ILE A 38 -13.63 18.19 2.26
C ILE A 38 -14.80 19.13 2.54
N GLU A 39 -14.64 20.42 2.21
CA GLU A 39 -15.69 21.43 2.41
C GLU A 39 -16.95 21.19 1.56
N LYS A 40 -16.79 20.66 0.34
CA LYS A 40 -17.92 20.27 -0.53
C LYS A 40 -18.57 18.93 -0.17
N GLY A 41 -18.02 18.19 0.81
CA GLY A 41 -18.48 16.82 1.11
C GLY A 41 -18.09 15.78 0.05
N GLU A 42 -17.25 16.13 -0.92
CA GLU A 42 -16.81 15.27 -2.02
C GLU A 42 -15.61 14.37 -1.64
N TRP A 43 -15.55 13.92 -0.38
CA TRP A 43 -14.47 13.07 0.11
C TRP A 43 -15.02 11.81 0.76
N ALA A 44 -14.30 10.71 0.58
CA ALA A 44 -14.60 9.45 1.22
C ALA A 44 -13.44 9.06 2.15
N LYS A 45 -13.80 8.44 3.28
CA LYS A 45 -12.83 7.80 4.16
C LYS A 45 -12.04 6.76 3.35
N ASN A 46 -10.75 6.66 3.60
CA ASN A 46 -9.96 5.51 3.17
C ASN A 46 -10.61 4.22 3.70
N SER A 47 -11.41 3.55 2.88
CA SER A 47 -11.83 2.18 3.15
C SER A 47 -10.62 1.30 2.88
N VAL A 48 -10.17 0.56 3.89
CA VAL A 48 -9.16 -0.47 3.70
C VAL A 48 -9.72 -1.45 2.69
N ARG A 49 -9.10 -1.55 1.51
CA ARG A 49 -9.52 -2.49 0.48
C ARG A 49 -9.29 -3.90 1.05
N HIS A 50 -10.36 -4.68 1.17
CA HIS A 50 -10.28 -6.05 1.70
C HIS A 50 -9.72 -7.06 0.67
N TRP A 51 -9.62 -6.68 -0.60
CA TRP A 51 -9.21 -7.56 -1.70
C TRP A 51 -7.89 -7.09 -2.33
N ARG A 52 -7.04 -8.05 -2.70
CA ARG A 52 -5.80 -7.79 -3.45
C ARG A 52 -6.16 -7.61 -4.92
N THR A 53 -5.60 -6.58 -5.56
CA THR A 53 -5.87 -6.30 -6.98
C THR A 53 -5.29 -7.36 -7.93
N ARG A 54 -4.35 -8.17 -7.45
CA ARG A 54 -3.78 -9.30 -8.18
C ARG A 54 -3.75 -10.52 -7.27
N LYS A 55 -3.99 -11.70 -7.85
CA LYS A 55 -3.72 -12.99 -7.20
C LYS A 55 -2.25 -13.08 -6.83
N ASP A 56 -1.92 -13.83 -5.79
CA ASP A 56 -0.54 -13.99 -5.39
C ASP A 56 0.19 -14.86 -6.43
N PRO A 57 1.23 -14.33 -7.10
CA PRO A 57 1.94 -15.08 -8.12
C PRO A 57 2.69 -16.30 -7.57
N LEU A 58 2.97 -16.36 -6.26
CA LEU A 58 3.69 -17.45 -5.61
C LEU A 58 2.77 -18.43 -4.87
N GLU A 59 1.45 -18.23 -4.91
CA GLU A 59 0.46 -19.01 -4.15
C GLU A 59 0.65 -20.53 -4.34
N ALA A 60 0.86 -20.98 -5.57
CA ALA A 60 0.99 -22.40 -5.91
C ALA A 60 2.25 -23.08 -5.34
N VAL A 61 3.31 -22.30 -5.08
CA VAL A 61 4.63 -22.81 -4.64
C VAL A 61 4.95 -22.42 -3.19
N TRP A 62 4.11 -21.60 -2.56
CA TRP A 62 4.37 -21.04 -1.24
C TRP A 62 4.49 -22.14 -0.18
N ASP A 63 3.39 -22.86 0.07
CA ASP A 63 3.35 -23.89 1.11
C ASP A 63 4.10 -25.17 0.71
N SER A 64 4.12 -25.49 -0.58
CA SER A 64 4.69 -26.74 -1.10
C SER A 64 6.22 -26.71 -1.24
N MET A 65 6.82 -25.53 -1.47
CA MET A 65 8.24 -25.41 -1.76
C MET A 65 8.93 -24.33 -0.92
N LEU A 66 8.39 -23.11 -0.86
CA LEU A 66 9.09 -22.01 -0.20
C LEU A 66 9.13 -22.15 1.32
N VAL A 67 8.02 -22.54 1.94
CA VAL A 67 7.93 -22.70 3.39
C VAL A 67 8.88 -23.80 3.93
N PRO A 68 8.91 -25.03 3.38
CA PRO A 68 9.86 -26.05 3.83
C PRO A 68 11.32 -25.60 3.67
N LEU A 69 11.63 -24.99 2.54
CA LEU A 69 12.99 -24.58 2.18
C LEU A 69 13.50 -23.45 3.10
N LEU A 70 12.63 -22.51 3.48
CA LEU A 70 12.94 -21.48 4.48
C LEU A 70 13.08 -22.03 5.90
N LYS A 71 12.33 -23.09 6.26
CA LYS A 71 12.48 -23.77 7.56
C LYS A 71 13.81 -24.50 7.66
N GLU A 72 14.24 -25.16 6.59
CA GLU A 72 15.54 -25.85 6.55
C GLU A 72 16.71 -24.88 6.49
N ARG A 73 16.57 -23.78 5.73
CA ARG A 73 17.64 -22.81 5.46
C ARG A 73 17.15 -21.38 5.66
N PRO A 74 17.04 -20.92 6.91
CA PRO A 74 16.50 -19.58 7.21
C PRO A 74 17.39 -18.43 6.71
N ALA A 75 18.67 -18.70 6.42
CA ALA A 75 19.61 -17.71 5.89
C ALA A 75 19.44 -17.42 4.39
N LEU A 76 18.52 -18.09 3.70
CA LEU A 76 18.32 -17.88 2.27
C LEU A 76 17.74 -16.52 1.96
N THR A 77 18.30 -15.89 0.93
CA THR A 77 17.83 -14.59 0.47
C THR A 77 16.60 -14.77 -0.43
N PRO A 78 15.66 -13.79 -0.42
CA PRO A 78 14.52 -13.81 -1.35
C PRO A 78 14.94 -13.87 -2.83
N THR A 79 16.10 -13.31 -3.17
CA THR A 79 16.72 -13.40 -4.49
C THR A 79 17.07 -14.83 -4.87
N THR A 80 17.75 -15.55 -3.97
CA THR A 80 18.11 -16.95 -4.18
C THR A 80 16.86 -17.83 -4.31
N LEU A 81 15.81 -17.56 -3.51
CA LEU A 81 14.54 -18.29 -3.64
C LEU A 81 13.88 -18.08 -5.01
N LEU A 82 13.93 -16.87 -5.54
CA LEU A 82 13.37 -16.57 -6.86
C LEU A 82 14.19 -17.23 -7.98
N GLU A 83 15.52 -17.20 -7.89
CA GLU A 83 16.40 -17.89 -8.85
C GLU A 83 16.13 -19.40 -8.86
N MET A 84 16.03 -20.04 -7.69
CA MET A 84 15.68 -21.45 -7.58
C MET A 84 14.29 -21.77 -8.18
N LEU A 85 13.32 -20.86 -8.04
CA LEU A 85 12.01 -20.99 -8.68
C LEU A 85 12.09 -20.86 -10.20
N GLN A 86 12.90 -19.94 -10.70
CA GLN A 86 13.12 -19.75 -12.13
C GLN A 86 13.83 -20.95 -12.77
N ASP A 87 14.80 -21.53 -12.07
CA ASP A 87 15.51 -22.73 -12.52
C ASP A 87 14.56 -23.95 -12.58
N LYS A 88 13.71 -24.11 -11.56
CA LYS A 88 12.77 -25.25 -11.48
C LYS A 88 11.56 -25.09 -12.41
N TYR A 89 11.09 -23.87 -12.64
CA TYR A 89 9.92 -23.55 -13.45
C TYR A 89 10.24 -22.45 -14.46
N PRO A 90 11.00 -22.77 -15.52
CA PRO A 90 11.44 -21.77 -16.49
C PRO A 90 10.25 -21.08 -17.14
N GLY A 91 10.30 -19.74 -17.17
CA GLY A 91 9.27 -18.89 -17.78
C GLY A 91 8.03 -18.59 -16.93
N GLN A 92 7.85 -19.24 -15.78
CA GLN A 92 6.66 -19.00 -14.93
C GLN A 92 6.83 -17.84 -13.93
N TYR A 93 8.06 -17.56 -13.51
CA TYR A 93 8.37 -16.58 -12.46
C TYR A 93 9.27 -15.45 -12.98
N PRO A 94 8.71 -14.37 -13.58
CA PRO A 94 9.52 -13.29 -14.14
C PRO A 94 10.19 -12.42 -13.06
N ASN A 95 11.28 -11.75 -13.43
CA ASN A 95 12.01 -10.82 -12.53
C ASN A 95 11.14 -9.65 -12.02
N SER A 96 10.04 -9.33 -12.72
CA SER A 96 9.07 -8.30 -12.30
C SER A 96 8.34 -8.63 -10.99
N LEU A 97 8.51 -9.84 -10.44
CA LEU A 97 8.01 -10.21 -9.12
C LEU A 97 8.77 -9.49 -7.99
N ARG A 98 10.03 -9.10 -8.24
CA ARG A 98 10.82 -8.30 -7.30
C ARG A 98 10.30 -6.87 -7.31
N ARG A 99 9.98 -6.34 -6.13
CA ARG A 99 9.78 -4.89 -5.96
C ARG A 99 11.15 -4.26 -5.74
N THR A 100 11.58 -3.42 -6.67
CA THR A 100 12.76 -2.55 -6.55
C THR A 100 12.40 -1.27 -5.81
#